data_AF-A0A1I2NE07-F1
#
_entry.id   AF-A0A1I2NE07-F1
#
_cell.length_a   1.000
_cell.length_b   1.000
_cell.length_c   1.000
_cell.angle_alpha   90.00
_cell.angle_beta   90.00
_cell.angle_gamma   90.00
#
_symmetry.space_group_name_H-M   'P 1'
#
loop_
_entity.id
_entity.type
_entity.pdbx_description
1 polymer ?
#
loop_
_entity_poly.entity_id
_entity_poly.type
_entity_poly.pdbx_seq_one_letter_code
_entity_poly.pdbx_strand_id
1 'polypeptide(L)' 'MEAVASFILILLIYFLGTLAIIQEVIKPKSELVVMNGGKVKQWVTNYGKIILLSFGLSIVTTTLAYILFI' A
#
# COMPACT_ATOMS: atom_id res chain seq x y z
N MET A 1 22.33 14.52 -0.23
CA MET A 1 22.22 13.04 -0.30
C MET A 1 21.66 12.47 0.99
N GLU A 2 22.14 12.89 2.16
CA GLU A 2 21.65 12.42 3.47
C GLU A 2 20.14 12.65 3.69
N ALA A 3 19.63 13.85 3.43
CA ALA A 3 18.19 14.17 3.60
C ALA A 3 17.26 13.27 2.75
N VAL A 4 17.67 12.94 1.52
CA VAL A 4 16.91 12.06 0.63
C VAL A 4 16.92 10.62 1.16
N ALA A 5 18.07 10.14 1.65
CA ALA A 5 18.18 8.82 2.25
C ALA A 5 17.32 8.70 3.51
N SER A 6 17.35 9.70 4.38
CA SER A 6 16.51 9.77 5.58
C SER A 6 15.02 9.80 5.23
N PHE A 7 14.62 10.57 4.22
CA PHE A 7 13.24 10.59 3.73
C PHE A 7 12.79 9.22 3.24
N ILE A 8 13.60 8.55 2.40
CA ILE A 8 13.30 7.22 1.88
C ILE A 8 13.20 6.20 3.03
N LEU A 9 14.09 6.29 4.02
CA LEU A 9 14.06 5.40 5.19
C LEU A 9 12.75 5.57 5.98
N ILE A 10 12.34 6.80 6.27
CA ILE A 10 11.09 7.08 6.98
C ILE A 10 9.88 6.61 6.15
N LEU A 11 9.89 6.88 4.84
CA LEU A 11 8.86 6.42 3.93
C LEU A 11 8.70 4.90 3.97
N LEU A 12 9.80 4.15 3.95
CA LEU A 12 9.76 2.68 4.02
C LEU A 12 9.23 2.19 5.37
N ILE A 13 9.66 2.79 6.49
CA ILE A 13 9.16 2.43 7.82
C ILE A 13 7.65 2.67 7.90
N TYR A 14 7.19 3.85 7.47
CA TYR A 14 5.77 4.18 7.46
C TYR A 14 5.01 3.29 6.50
N PHE A 15 5.55 2.99 5.31
CA PHE A 15 4.93 2.07 4.37
C PHE A 15 4.72 0.69 4.97
N LEU A 16 5.74 0.09 5.59
CA LEU A 16 5.63 -1.22 6.22
C LEU A 16 4.65 -1.23 7.40
N GLY A 17 4.68 -0.21 8.25
CA GLY A 17 3.73 -0.06 9.35
C GLY A 17 2.29 0.09 8.86
N THR A 18 2.07 0.94 7.86
CA THR A 18 0.74 1.16 7.29
C THR A 18 0.23 -0.09 6.57
N LEU A 19 1.11 -0.82 5.88
CA LEU A 19 0.77 -2.07 5.22
C LEU A 19 0.27 -3.12 6.23
N ALA A 20 0.92 -3.25 7.39
CA ALA A 20 0.48 -4.16 8.44
C ALA A 20 -0.91 -3.79 8.97
N ILE A 21 -1.14 -2.52 9.28
CA ILE A 21 -2.44 -2.02 9.78
C ILE A 21 -3.55 -2.21 8.74
N ILE A 22 -3.29 -1.87 7.48
CA ILE A 22 -4.27 -2.00 6.41
C ILE A 22 -4.60 -3.47 6.15
N GLN A 23 -3.66 -4.39 6.26
CA GLN A 23 -3.94 -5.82 6.11
C GLN A 23 -4.81 -6.40 7.23
N GLU A 24 -4.80 -5.80 8.43
CA GLU A 24 -5.70 -6.15 9.53
C GLU A 24 -7.15 -5.77 9.21
N VAL A 25 -7.36 -4.60 8.60
CA VAL A 25 -8.70 -4.10 8.23
C VAL A 25 -9.19 -4.67 6.89
N ILE A 26 -8.31 -4.71 5.90
CA ILE A 26 -8.56 -5.17 4.53
C ILE A 26 -7.76 -6.44 4.29
N LYS A 27 -8.39 -7.58 4.57
CA LYS A 27 -7.74 -8.87 4.36
C LYS A 27 -7.47 -9.14 2.88
N PRO A 28 -6.32 -9.74 2.54
CA PRO A 28 -6.08 -10.25 1.21
C PRO A 28 -7.14 -11.29 0.83
N LYS A 29 -7.73 -11.12 -0.35
CA LYS A 29 -8.71 -12.05 -0.92
C LYS A 29 -8.28 -12.42 -2.34
N SER A 30 -8.51 -13.68 -2.67
CA SER A 30 -8.37 -14.22 -4.02
C SER A 30 -9.71 -14.78 -4.43
N GLU A 31 -10.32 -14.19 -5.44
CA GLU A 31 -11.64 -14.58 -5.92
C GLU A 31 -11.54 -14.98 -7.40
N LEU A 32 -12.17 -16.10 -7.74
CA LEU A 32 -12.33 -16.53 -9.13
C LEU A 32 -13.49 -15.75 -9.74
N VAL A 33 -13.15 -14.75 -10.56
CA VAL A 33 -14.15 -13.96 -11.29
C VAL A 33 -14.32 -14.55 -12.68
N VAL A 34 -15.56 -14.84 -13.05
CA VAL A 34 -15.93 -15.31 -14.39
C VAL A 34 -16.10 -14.08 -15.28
N MET A 35 -15.20 -13.91 -16.25
CA MET A 35 -15.24 -12.85 -17.25
C MET A 35 -15.77 -13.40 -18.59
N ASN A 36 -16.40 -12.52 -19.39
CA ASN A 36 -17.00 -12.86 -20.70
C ASN A 36 -18.00 -14.03 -20.66
N GLY A 37 -19.06 -13.90 -19.86
CA GLY A 37 -20.23 -14.78 -19.94
C GLY A 37 -19.96 -16.26 -19.70
N GLY A 38 -18.90 -16.62 -18.96
CA GLY A 38 -18.57 -18.02 -18.62
C GLY A 38 -17.25 -18.55 -19.18
N LYS A 39 -16.66 -17.89 -20.18
CA LYS A 39 -15.55 -18.48 -20.96
C LYS A 39 -14.17 -18.30 -20.34
N VAL A 40 -13.97 -17.31 -19.48
CA VAL A 40 -12.67 -17.01 -18.87
C VAL A 40 -12.83 -16.93 -17.36
N LYS A 41 -12.05 -17.72 -16.61
CA LYS A 41 -11.94 -17.61 -15.15
C LYS A 41 -10.63 -16.91 -14.82
N GLN A 42 -10.71 -15.70 -14.27
CA GLN A 42 -9.53 -14.96 -13.83
C GLN A 42 -9.50 -14.90 -12.31
N TRP A 43 -8.36 -15.25 -11.73
CA TRP A 43 -8.10 -15.00 -10.32
C TRP A 43 -7.86 -13.50 -10.13
N VAL A 44 -8.79 -12.84 -9.44
CA VAL A 44 -8.68 -11.43 -9.07
C VAL A 44 -8.23 -11.36 -7.62
N THR A 45 -7.21 -10.55 -7.36
CA THR A 45 -6.74 -10.30 -6.00
C THR A 45 -6.80 -8.82 -5.67
N ASN A 46 -6.98 -8.50 -4.39
CA ASN A 46 -6.99 -7.12 -3.90
C ASN A 46 -5.61 -6.62 -3.43
N TYR A 47 -4.54 -7.41 -3.58
CA TYR A 47 -3.18 -7.04 -3.16
C TYR A 47 -2.74 -5.69 -3.74
N GLY A 48 -2.98 -5.45 -5.03
CA GLY A 48 -2.62 -4.18 -5.67
C GLY A 48 -3.31 -2.98 -5.00
N LYS A 49 -4.59 -3.12 -4.62
CA LYS A 49 -5.33 -2.06 -3.92
C LYS A 49 -4.78 -1.81 -2.51
N ILE A 50 -4.44 -2.88 -1.79
CA ILE A 50 -3.84 -2.80 -0.44
C ILE A 50 -2.50 -2.08 -0.50
N ILE A 51 -1.64 -2.45 -1.45
CA ILE A 51 -0.32 -1.84 -1.63
C ILE A 51 -0.45 -0.36 -1.99
N LEU A 52 -1.30 -0.02 -2.97
CA LEU A 52 -1.53 1.37 -3.38
C LEU A 52 -2.07 2.24 -2.24
N LEU A 53 -3.04 1.74 -1.47
CA LEU A 53 -3.59 2.46 -0.33
C LEU A 53 -2.53 2.70 0.75
N SER A 54 -1.77 1.65 1.10
CA SER A 54 -0.72 1.72 2.12
C SER A 54 0.40 2.68 1.70
N PHE A 55 0.78 2.63 0.43
CA PHE A 55 1.79 3.52 -0.13
C PHE A 55 1.33 4.98 -0.15
N GLY A 56 0.09 5.24 -0.61
CA GLY A 56 -0.49 6.58 -0.60
C GLY A 56 -0.55 7.18 0.80
N LEU A 57 -1.02 6.41 1.78
CA LEU A 57 -1.02 6.83 3.18
C LEU A 57 0.39 7.11 3.71
N SER A 58 1.35 6.23 3.42
CA SER A 58 2.75 6.44 3.85
C SER A 58 3.40 7.68 3.24
N ILE A 59 3.11 8.01 1.98
CA ILE A 59 3.61 9.25 1.37
C ILE A 59 3.04 10.47 2.10
N VAL A 60 1.73 10.49 2.33
CA VAL A 60 1.07 11.61 3.00
C VAL A 60 1.61 11.79 4.41
N THR A 61 1.72 10.72 5.19
CA THR A 61 2.23 10.80 6.57
C THR A 61 3.70 11.16 6.63
N THR A 62 4.53 10.60 5.74
CA THR A 62 5.97 10.94 5.67
C THR A 62 6.16 12.40 5.25
N THR A 63 5.38 12.89 4.29
CA THR A 63 5.44 14.29 3.84
C THR A 63 5.03 15.24 4.96
N LEU A 64 3.96 14.92 5.68
CA LEU A 64 3.54 15.70 6.86
C LEU A 64 4.61 15.68 7.96
N ALA A 65 5.16 14.51 8.28
CA ALA A 65 6.22 14.40 9.28
C ALA A 65 7.47 15.20 8.90
N TYR A 66 7.85 15.16 7.61
CA TYR A 66 8.96 15.94 7.11
C TYR A 66 8.69 17.44 7.23
N ILE A 67 7.51 17.93 6.80
CA ILE A 67 7.17 19.36 6.89
C ILE A 67 7.10 19.86 8.35
N LEU A 68 6.63 19.02 9.27
CA LEU A 68 6.38 19.44 10.66
C LEU A 68 7.60 19.35 11.58
N PHE A 69 8.55 18.46 11.28
CA PHE A 69 9.64 18.13 12.21
C PHE A 69 11.05 18.24 11.62
N ILE A 70 11.19 18.44 10.30
CA ILE A 70 12.49 18.59 9.61
C ILE A 70 12.52 19.93 8.88
#